data_AF-A0A957DVI3-F1
#
_entry.id   AF-A0A957DVI3-F1
#
_cell.length_a   1.000
_cell.length_b   1.000
_cell.length_c   1.000
_cell.angle_alpha   90.00
_cell.angle_beta   90.00
_cell.angle_gamma   90.00
#
_symmetry.space_group_name_H-M   'P 1'
#
loop_
_entity.id
_entity.type
_entity.pdbx_description
1 polymer ?
#
loop_
_entity_poly.entity_id
_entity_poly.type
_entity_poly.pdbx_seq_one_letter_code
_entity_poly.pdbx_strand_id
1 'polypeptide(L)'
;HGKAEPKPLIIVVEEAHKLLNREMAAQTTFATIARELRKYYVTLLIVDQRPSQIYDEVMSQLGTRISGWLGDDLDIQAVLSGLSGRDSLRGMLARLQPKEEVLLLGWGVPMPLPVRSRRYDEAFWKELGGKGKRSSEEISRELGFGNP
;
A
#
# COMPACT_ATOMS: atom_id res chain seq x y z
N HIS A 1 29.41 -7.14 21.90
CA HIS A 1 29.21 -6.49 20.59
C HIS A 1 27.74 -6.14 20.41
N GLY A 2 27.34 -4.91 20.74
CA GLY A 2 25.99 -4.42 20.46
C GLY A 2 25.90 -4.05 18.98
N LYS A 3 25.40 -4.96 18.14
CA LYS A 3 25.03 -4.60 16.77
C LYS A 3 23.82 -3.67 16.89
N ALA A 4 23.96 -2.44 16.41
CA ALA A 4 22.84 -1.51 16.28
C ALA A 4 21.69 -2.22 15.57
N GLU A 5 20.47 -2.09 16.10
CA GLU A 5 19.28 -2.63 15.44
C GLU A 5 19.25 -2.14 13.98
N PRO A 6 19.01 -3.04 13.01
CA PRO A 6 18.96 -2.65 11.61
C PRO A 6 17.86 -1.59 11.42
N LYS A 7 18.19 -0.54 10.67
CA LYS A 7 17.24 0.54 10.39
C LYS A 7 16.03 -0.03 9.62
N PRO A 8 14.78 0.27 10.03
CA PRO A 8 13.61 -0.12 9.28
C PRO A 8 13.69 0.41 7.84
N LEU A 9 13.43 -0.45 6.86
CA LEU A 9 13.39 -0.10 5.44
C LEU A 9 11.99 -0.37 4.90
N ILE A 10 11.43 0.58 4.15
CA ILE A 10 10.20 0.37 3.40
C ILE A 10 10.54 0.37 1.91
N ILE A 11 10.18 -0.71 1.23
CA ILE A 11 10.28 -0.82 -0.23
C ILE A 11 8.87 -0.62 -0.78
N VAL A 12 8.69 0.41 -1.61
CA VAL A 12 7.40 0.70 -2.25
C VAL A 12 7.44 0.22 -3.70
N VAL A 13 6.43 -0.53 -4.11
CA VAL A 13 6.27 -1.02 -5.48
C VAL A 13 4.96 -0.49 -6.04
N GLU A 14 5.06 0.45 -6.96
CA GLU A 14 3.95 0.95 -7.78
C GLU A 14 3.67 -0.02 -8.94
N GLU A 15 2.41 -0.10 -9.37
CA GLU A 15 1.98 -0.97 -10.48
C GLU A 15 2.40 -2.43 -10.28
N ALA A 16 2.30 -2.91 -9.04
CA ALA A 16 2.83 -4.19 -8.61
C ALA A 16 2.25 -5.39 -9.38
N HIS A 17 1.07 -5.32 -9.99
CA HIS A 17 0.53 -6.37 -10.85
C HIS A 17 1.46 -6.72 -12.03
N LYS A 18 2.32 -5.80 -12.46
CA LYS A 18 3.33 -6.05 -13.50
C LYS A 18 4.42 -7.01 -13.04
N LEU A 19 4.73 -7.00 -11.75
CA LEU A 19 5.80 -7.82 -11.14
C LEU A 19 5.23 -9.03 -10.39
N LEU A 20 3.98 -8.95 -9.92
CA LEU A 20 3.35 -9.91 -9.01
C LEU A 20 2.20 -10.68 -9.65
N ASN A 21 2.08 -10.67 -10.97
CA ASN A 21 1.20 -11.59 -11.67
C ASN A 21 1.67 -13.05 -11.50
N ARG A 22 0.79 -14.01 -11.79
CA ARG A 22 1.06 -15.45 -11.59
C ARG A 22 2.33 -15.93 -12.30
N GLU A 23 2.57 -15.50 -13.53
CA GLU A 23 3.72 -15.94 -14.34
C GLU A 23 5.04 -15.47 -13.73
N MET A 24 5.10 -14.18 -13.35
CA MET A 24 6.30 -13.58 -12.76
C MET A 24 6.48 -13.98 -11.29
N ALA A 25 5.41 -14.12 -10.52
CA ALA A 25 5.50 -14.55 -9.12
C ALA A 25 5.99 -16.01 -8.99
N ALA A 26 5.68 -16.88 -9.95
CA ALA A 26 6.19 -18.25 -9.99
C ALA A 26 7.68 -18.32 -10.38
N GLN A 27 8.18 -17.34 -11.15
CA GLN A 27 9.57 -17.27 -11.59
C GLN A 27 10.45 -16.41 -10.67
N THR A 28 9.86 -15.52 -9.87
CA THR A 28 10.59 -14.59 -9.03
C THR A 28 10.55 -15.02 -7.57
N THR A 29 11.67 -14.86 -6.87
CA THR A 29 11.74 -15.04 -5.40
C THR A 29 10.92 -13.99 -4.66
N PHE A 30 10.23 -13.08 -5.36
CA PHE A 30 9.58 -11.92 -4.75
C PHE A 30 8.50 -12.31 -3.74
N ALA A 31 7.68 -13.33 -4.03
CA ALA A 31 6.69 -13.84 -3.08
C ALA A 31 7.37 -14.40 -1.80
N THR A 32 8.49 -15.11 -1.97
CA THR A 32 9.31 -15.60 -0.85
C THR A 32 9.96 -14.45 -0.08
N ILE A 33 10.50 -13.45 -0.78
CA ILE A 33 11.11 -12.25 -0.21
C ILE A 33 10.06 -11.49 0.61
N ALA A 34 8.88 -11.19 0.06
CA ALA A 34 7.81 -10.51 0.80
C ALA A 34 7.47 -11.18 2.14
N ARG A 35 7.52 -12.53 2.20
CA ARG A 35 7.31 -13.30 3.43
C ARG A 35 8.51 -13.27 4.39
N GLU A 36 9.74 -13.24 3.88
CA GLU A 36 10.96 -13.29 4.68
C GLU A 36 11.49 -11.92 5.12
N LEU A 37 11.17 -10.85 4.39
CA LEU A 37 11.60 -9.47 4.67
C LEU A 37 11.17 -8.99 6.07
N ARG A 38 10.04 -9.50 6.59
CA ARG A 38 9.60 -9.24 7.97
C ARG A 38 10.66 -9.63 9.01
N LYS A 39 11.47 -10.66 8.77
CA LYS A 39 12.57 -11.10 9.67
C LYS A 39 13.74 -10.11 9.68
N TYR A 40 13.82 -9.25 8.66
CA TYR A 40 14.94 -8.33 8.42
C TYR A 40 14.57 -6.86 8.59
N TYR A 41 13.44 -6.55 9.26
CA TYR A 41 12.94 -5.17 9.45
C TYR A 41 12.65 -4.43 8.14
N VAL A 42 12.39 -5.17 7.07
CA VAL A 42 12.00 -4.61 5.78
C VAL A 42 10.49 -4.80 5.59
N THR A 43 9.79 -3.70 5.32
CA THR A 43 8.36 -3.72 4.97
C THR A 43 8.20 -3.51 3.48
N LEU A 44 7.44 -4.39 2.84
CA LEU A 44 7.03 -4.20 1.46
C LEU A 44 5.66 -3.50 1.44
N LEU A 45 5.59 -2.35 0.76
CA LEU A 45 4.35 -1.64 0.47
C LEU A 45 4.06 -1.78 -1.02
N ILE A 46 2.90 -2.36 -1.34
CA ILE A 46 2.43 -2.51 -2.72
C ILE A 46 1.33 -1.49 -2.97
N VAL A 47 1.44 -0.76 -4.08
CA VAL A 47 0.43 0.17 -4.56
C VAL A 47 -0.01 -0.28 -5.95
N ASP A 48 -1.32 -0.50 -6.09
CA ASP A 48 -1.88 -1.02 -7.34
C ASP A 48 -3.34 -0.62 -7.53
N GLN A 49 -3.73 -0.44 -8.78
CA GLN A 49 -5.07 -0.07 -9.24
C GLN A 49 -5.86 -1.26 -9.84
N ARG A 50 -5.22 -2.42 -10.00
CA ARG A 50 -5.78 -3.68 -10.51
C ARG A 50 -5.40 -4.85 -9.59
N PRO A 51 -5.84 -4.85 -8.32
CA PRO A 51 -5.50 -5.91 -7.36
C PRO A 51 -5.92 -7.31 -7.84
N SER A 52 -6.92 -7.44 -8.72
CA SER A 52 -7.31 -8.71 -9.34
C SER A 52 -6.24 -9.35 -10.24
N GLN A 53 -5.27 -8.56 -10.72
CA GLN A 53 -4.17 -9.05 -11.56
C GLN A 53 -2.96 -9.52 -10.74
N ILE A 54 -2.95 -9.26 -9.43
CA ILE A 54 -1.93 -9.76 -8.51
C ILE A 54 -2.25 -11.22 -8.20
N TYR A 55 -1.22 -12.06 -8.20
CA TYR A 55 -1.36 -13.48 -7.91
C TYR A 55 -1.98 -13.70 -6.51
N ASP A 56 -3.04 -14.52 -6.44
CA ASP A 56 -3.79 -14.79 -5.21
C ASP A 56 -2.91 -15.23 -4.03
N GLU A 57 -1.87 -16.01 -4.31
CA GLU A 57 -0.92 -16.45 -3.28
C GLU A 57 -0.18 -15.26 -2.66
N VAL A 58 0.23 -14.29 -3.47
CA VAL A 58 0.84 -13.04 -2.99
C VAL A 58 -0.18 -12.22 -2.20
N MET A 59 -1.40 -12.05 -2.72
CA MET A 59 -2.47 -11.32 -2.02
C MET A 59 -2.77 -11.92 -0.65
N SER A 60 -2.73 -13.24 -0.51
CA SER A 60 -2.95 -13.95 0.76
C SER A 60 -1.87 -13.66 1.83
N GLN A 61 -0.67 -13.26 1.42
CA GLN A 61 0.43 -12.91 2.33
C GLN A 61 0.39 -11.44 2.76
N LEU A 62 -0.42 -10.59 2.12
CA LEU A 62 -0.55 -9.18 2.46
C LEU A 62 -1.46 -9.02 3.68
N GLY A 63 -0.85 -8.78 4.84
CA GLY A 63 -1.54 -8.73 6.12
C GLY A 63 -2.40 -7.49 6.33
N THR A 64 -1.89 -6.30 6.05
CA THR A 64 -2.63 -5.03 6.20
C THR A 64 -2.91 -4.45 4.82
N ARG A 65 -4.15 -4.01 4.59
CA ARG A 65 -4.61 -3.46 3.33
C ARG A 65 -5.28 -2.12 3.55
N ILE A 66 -5.03 -1.21 2.62
CA ILE A 66 -5.65 0.11 2.54
C ILE A 66 -6.33 0.15 1.19
N SER A 67 -7.66 0.04 1.18
CA SER A 67 -8.44 0.03 -0.06
C SER A 67 -9.17 1.35 -0.23
N GLY A 68 -8.95 2.03 -1.35
CA GLY A 68 -9.85 3.07 -1.79
C GLY A 68 -11.16 2.50 -2.33
N TRP A 69 -11.95 3.38 -2.95
CA TRP A 69 -13.08 2.98 -3.77
C TRP A 69 -12.63 2.14 -4.96
N LEU A 70 -13.31 1.02 -5.20
CA LEU A 70 -13.08 0.11 -6.32
C LEU A 70 -14.39 -0.06 -7.10
N GLY A 71 -14.30 0.02 -8.43
CA GLY A 71 -15.47 -0.10 -9.32
C GLY A 71 -15.66 -1.50 -9.92
N ASP A 72 -14.62 -2.33 -9.93
CA ASP A 72 -14.63 -3.66 -10.53
C ASP A 72 -14.84 -4.76 -9.49
N ASP A 73 -15.73 -5.72 -9.79
CA ASP A 73 -16.09 -6.78 -8.85
C ASP A 73 -14.93 -7.76 -8.60
N LEU A 74 -14.05 -8.01 -9.58
CA LEU A 74 -12.88 -8.87 -9.39
C LEU A 74 -11.86 -8.18 -8.49
N ASP A 75 -11.66 -6.87 -8.67
CA ASP A 75 -10.77 -6.09 -7.81
C ASP A 75 -11.27 -6.06 -6.35
N ILE A 76 -12.58 -5.89 -6.14
CA ILE A 76 -13.20 -6.00 -4.82
C ILE A 76 -12.96 -7.39 -4.22
N GLN A 77 -13.20 -8.46 -4.99
CA GLN A 77 -12.98 -9.83 -4.52
C GLN A 77 -11.52 -10.07 -4.13
N ALA A 78 -10.56 -9.59 -4.94
CA ALA A 78 -9.13 -9.72 -4.66
C ALA A 78 -8.74 -9.01 -3.35
N VAL A 79 -9.18 -7.77 -3.15
CA VAL A 79 -8.91 -7.00 -1.92
C VAL A 79 -9.56 -7.62 -0.68
N LEU A 80 -10.67 -8.35 -0.83
CA LEU A 80 -11.34 -9.04 0.28
C LEU A 80 -10.87 -10.50 0.46
N SER A 81 -10.00 -10.99 -0.41
CA SER A 81 -9.51 -12.37 -0.37
C SER A 81 -8.77 -12.67 0.93
N GLY A 82 -9.01 -13.83 1.52
CA GLY A 82 -8.45 -14.22 2.83
C GLY A 82 -9.04 -13.53 4.08
N LEU A 83 -9.99 -12.59 3.93
CA LEU A 83 -10.65 -11.94 5.07
C LEU A 83 -11.99 -12.58 5.41
N SER A 84 -12.34 -12.56 6.70
CA SER A 84 -13.67 -12.94 7.20
C SER A 84 -14.70 -11.82 6.97
N GLY A 85 -15.97 -12.18 6.79
CA GLY A 85 -17.06 -11.19 6.68
C GLY A 85 -17.08 -10.41 5.37
N ARG A 86 -16.72 -11.06 4.25
CA ARG A 86 -16.58 -10.43 2.92
C ARG A 86 -17.80 -9.64 2.48
N ASP A 87 -19.01 -10.12 2.73
CA ASP A 87 -20.24 -9.41 2.32
C ASP A 87 -20.39 -8.06 3.04
N SER A 88 -20.11 -8.03 4.35
CA SER A 88 -20.12 -6.79 5.13
C SER A 88 -19.03 -5.84 4.63
N LEU A 89 -17.82 -6.35 4.39
CA LEU A 89 -16.70 -5.54 3.88
C LEU A 89 -16.98 -4.99 2.49
N ARG A 90 -17.60 -5.77 1.62
CA ARG A 90 -18.05 -5.34 0.29
C ARG A 90 -19.07 -4.20 0.40
N GLY A 91 -20.03 -4.33 1.32
CA GLY A 91 -20.98 -3.26 1.61
C GLY A 91 -20.32 -1.98 2.13
N MET A 92 -19.25 -2.08 2.91
CA MET A 92 -18.46 -0.93 3.37
C MET A 92 -17.68 -0.27 2.23
N LEU A 93 -16.99 -1.05 1.39
CA LEU A 93 -16.27 -0.55 0.21
C LEU A 93 -17.19 0.19 -0.74
N ALA A 94 -18.39 -0.34 -0.98
CA ALA A 94 -19.40 0.28 -1.86
C ALA A 94 -19.92 1.63 -1.34
N ARG A 95 -19.77 1.92 -0.03
CA ARG A 95 -20.20 3.18 0.61
C ARG A 95 -19.09 4.21 0.74
N LEU A 96 -17.83 3.86 0.46
CA LEU A 96 -16.72 4.80 0.53
C LEU A 96 -16.92 5.94 -0.46
N GLN A 97 -16.68 7.17 0.01
CA GLN A 97 -16.64 8.34 -0.85
C GLN A 97 -15.38 8.32 -1.73
N PRO A 98 -15.52 8.30 -3.07
CA PRO A 98 -14.38 8.29 -3.98
C PRO A 98 -13.42 9.46 -3.70
N LYS A 99 -12.12 9.19 -3.68
CA LYS A 99 -11.02 10.16 -3.46
C LYS A 99 -10.93 10.79 -2.07
N GLU A 100 -11.88 10.54 -1.18
CA GLU A 100 -11.88 11.08 0.17
C GLU A 100 -11.70 10.02 1.24
N GLU A 101 -12.18 8.80 1.00
CA GLU A 101 -12.19 7.74 2.00
C GLU A 101 -11.44 6.50 1.52
N VAL A 102 -10.82 5.83 2.47
CA VAL A 102 -10.20 4.52 2.32
C VAL A 102 -10.70 3.61 3.44
N LEU A 103 -10.81 2.33 3.16
CA LEU A 103 -11.05 1.30 4.17
C LEU A 103 -9.70 0.70 4.58
N LEU A 104 -9.39 0.79 5.88
CA LEU A 104 -8.30 0.03 6.49
C LEU A 104 -8.82 -1.33 6.93
N LEU A 105 -8.12 -2.39 6.52
CA LEU A 105 -8.52 -3.77 6.77
C LEU A 105 -7.31 -4.70 6.94
N GLY A 106 -7.54 -5.89 7.49
CA GLY A 106 -6.52 -6.89 7.74
C GLY A 106 -5.87 -6.75 9.12
N TRP A 107 -4.68 -7.32 9.30
CA TRP A 107 -4.07 -7.57 10.60
C TRP A 107 -3.58 -6.32 11.34
N GLY A 108 -3.39 -5.22 10.63
CA GLY A 108 -2.96 -3.95 11.22
C GLY A 108 -4.05 -3.20 11.99
N VAL A 109 -5.30 -3.66 11.93
CA VAL A 109 -6.44 -3.02 12.60
C VAL A 109 -7.34 -4.07 13.28
N PRO A 110 -7.88 -3.80 14.49
CA PRO A 110 -8.71 -4.76 15.22
C PRO A 110 -10.09 -5.00 14.58
N MET A 111 -10.55 -4.02 13.79
CA MET A 111 -11.77 -4.10 13.00
C MET A 111 -11.60 -3.24 11.73
N PRO A 112 -12.40 -3.44 10.67
CA PRO A 112 -12.34 -2.62 9.47
C PRO A 112 -12.73 -1.16 9.79
N LEU A 113 -11.92 -0.21 9.35
CA LEU A 113 -12.10 1.21 9.67
C LEU A 113 -12.14 2.06 8.40
N PRO A 114 -13.26 2.72 8.08
CA PRO A 114 -13.25 3.78 7.07
C PRO A 114 -12.48 4.98 7.63
N VAL A 115 -11.51 5.45 6.87
CA VAL A 115 -10.64 6.59 7.22
C VAL A 115 -10.71 7.61 6.11
N ARG A 116 -10.91 8.88 6.50
CA ARG A 116 -10.86 9.99 5.56
C ARG A 116 -9.40 10.35 5.28
N SER A 117 -9.00 10.28 4.03
CA SER A 117 -7.68 10.71 3.57
C SER A 117 -7.55 12.22 3.71
N ARG A 118 -6.41 12.68 4.27
CA ARG A 118 -6.08 14.10 4.28
C ARG A 118 -5.82 14.56 2.84
N ARG A 119 -6.35 15.73 2.49
CA ARG A 119 -6.07 16.36 1.20
C ARG A 119 -4.70 17.03 1.24
N TYR A 120 -3.94 16.93 0.16
CA TYR A 120 -2.67 17.64 -0.02
C TYR A 120 -2.90 19.10 -0.45
N ASP A 121 -3.63 19.85 0.36
CA ASP A 121 -3.96 21.25 0.11
C ASP A 121 -2.97 22.21 0.80
N GLU A 122 -3.17 23.51 0.65
CA GLU A 122 -2.31 24.51 1.28
C GLU A 122 -2.31 24.42 2.82
N ALA A 123 -3.42 23.99 3.42
CA ALA A 123 -3.52 23.82 4.87
C ALA A 123 -2.61 22.67 5.32
N PHE A 124 -2.62 21.55 4.60
CA PHE A 124 -1.69 20.43 4.82
C PHE A 124 -0.22 20.87 4.79
N TRP A 125 0.19 21.64 3.78
CA TRP A 125 1.58 22.10 3.66
C TRP A 125 1.98 23.08 4.77
N LYS A 126 1.06 23.95 5.20
CA LYS A 126 1.26 24.86 6.34
C LYS A 126 1.41 24.09 7.65
N GLU A 127 0.59 23.07 7.88
CA GLU A 127 0.65 22.22 9.09
C GLU A 127 1.96 21.41 9.16
N LEU A 128 2.50 20.96 8.02
CA LEU A 128 3.74 20.19 7.98
C LEU A 128 5.02 21.03 8.22
N GLY A 129 4.88 22.34 8.49
CA GLY A 129 6.02 23.26 8.62
C GLY A 129 6.74 23.55 7.30
N GLY A 130 6.14 23.20 6.16
CA GLY A 130 6.71 23.40 4.83
C GLY A 130 6.47 24.81 4.31
N LYS A 131 7.52 25.46 3.78
CA LYS A 131 7.40 26.66 2.95
C LYS A 131 6.66 26.30 1.65
N GLY A 132 5.33 26.38 1.66
CA GLY A 132 4.49 26.23 0.46
C GLY A 132 4.64 24.92 -0.30
N LYS A 133 4.00 24.84 -1.46
CA LYS A 133 4.07 23.70 -2.39
C LYS A 133 5.51 23.58 -2.89
N ARG A 134 6.28 22.61 -2.38
CA ARG A 134 7.65 22.36 -2.84
C ARG A 134 7.63 22.00 -4.32
N SER A 135 8.56 22.55 -5.10
CA SER A 135 8.64 22.21 -6.51
C SER A 135 9.13 20.76 -6.67
N SER A 136 8.77 20.13 -7.79
CA SER A 136 9.27 18.78 -8.13
C SER A 136 10.81 18.74 -8.16
N GLU A 137 11.45 19.88 -8.47
CA GLU A 137 12.90 20.04 -8.52
C GLU A 137 13.53 20.08 -7.11
N GLU A 138 12.89 20.74 -6.15
CA GLU A 138 13.34 20.79 -4.75
C GLU A 138 13.32 19.41 -4.10
N ILE A 139 12.24 18.64 -4.34
CA ILE A 139 12.11 17.27 -3.84
C ILE A 139 13.17 16.36 -4.45
N SER A 140 13.40 16.47 -5.76
CA SER A 140 14.42 15.69 -6.47
C SER A 140 15.83 15.98 -5.94
N ARG A 141 16.12 17.24 -5.60
CA ARG A 141 17.42 17.66 -5.06
C ARG A 141 17.67 17.15 -3.63
N GLU A 142 16.67 17.22 -2.75
CA GLU A 142 16.76 16.68 -1.37
C GLU A 142 16.92 15.15 -1.35
N LEU A 143 16.29 14.45 -2.30
CA LEU A 143 16.39 13.00 -2.45
C LEU A 143 17.67 12.54 -3.15
N GLY A 144 18.57 13.47 -3.52
CA GLY A 144 19.87 13.16 -4.11
C GLY A 144 19.85 12.91 -5.63
N PHE A 145 18.77 13.28 -6.32
CA PHE A 145 18.61 13.13 -7.76
C PHE A 145 18.88 14.43 -8.56
N GLY A 146 19.28 15.51 -7.90
CA GLY A 146 19.68 16.75 -8.56
C GLY A 146 21.11 16.69 -9.09
N ASN A 147 21.34 17.05 -10.36
CA ASN A 147 22.68 17.27 -10.90
C ASN A 147 23.40 18.40 -10.11
N PRO A 148 24.73 18.33 -9.96
CA PRO A 148 25.51 19.32 -9.19
C PRO A 148 25.33 20.75 -9.70
#